data_AF-A0A438I0S0-F1
#
_entry.id   AF-A0A438I0S0-F1
#
_cell.length_a   1.000
_cell.length_b   1.000
_cell.length_c   1.000
_cell.angle_alpha   90.00
_cell.angle_beta   90.00
_cell.angle_gamma   90.00
#
_symmetry.space_group_name_H-M   'P 1'
#
loop_
_entity.id
_entity.type
_entity.pdbx_description
1 polymer ?
#
loop_
_entity_poly.entity_id
_entity_poly.type
_entity_poly.pdbx_seq_one_letter_code
_entity_poly.pdbx_strand_id
1 'polypeptide(L)' 'MCATDCSSVVRLNIGGKKFCTTVDTLTQREPDSMLAAMFSGRHTVSQDSNNE' A
#
# COMPACT_ATOMS: atom_id res chain seq x y z
N MET A 1 -9.97 -10.69 -20.99
CA MET A 1 -9.56 -9.53 -20.17
C MET A 1 -8.59 -10.04 -19.14
N CYS A 2 -7.30 -10.02 -19.47
CA CYS A 2 -6.23 -10.56 -18.66
C CYS A 2 -5.38 -9.40 -18.14
N ALA A 3 -5.51 -9.10 -16.86
CA ALA A 3 -4.49 -8.47 -16.05
C ALA A 3 -4.67 -9.08 -14.66
N THR A 4 -4.12 -10.28 -14.48
CA THR A 4 -3.93 -10.80 -13.12
C THR A 4 -3.03 -9.78 -12.43
N ASP A 5 -3.66 -9.06 -11.53
CA ASP A 5 -3.10 -8.01 -10.70
C ASP A 5 -1.70 -8.44 -10.22
N CYS A 6 -0.67 -7.76 -10.74
CA CYS A 6 0.64 -7.81 -10.12
C CYS A 6 0.47 -7.08 -8.79
N SER A 7 0.08 -7.84 -7.75
CA SER A 7 -0.11 -7.36 -6.38
C SER A 7 1.13 -6.57 -5.99
N SER A 8 1.03 -5.25 -6.13
CA SER A 8 2.21 -4.39 -6.17
C SER A 8 2.79 -4.33 -4.77
N VAL A 9 4.07 -4.66 -4.63
CA VAL A 9 4.71 -4.67 -3.31
C VAL A 9 4.82 -3.24 -2.78
N VAL A 10 4.32 -3.02 -1.57
CA VAL A 10 4.37 -1.75 -0.84
C VAL A 10 5.34 -1.88 0.34
N ARG A 11 6.23 -0.90 0.48
CA ARG A 11 7.14 -0.76 1.62
C ARG A 11 6.59 0.30 2.57
N LEU A 12 6.35 -0.08 3.82
CA LEU A 12 5.81 0.81 4.86
C LEU A 12 6.86 1.05 5.94
N ASN A 13 6.98 2.30 6.38
CA ASN A 13 7.75 2.68 7.56
C ASN A 13 6.77 3.08 8.69
N ILE A 14 6.82 2.37 9.80
CA ILE A 14 5.96 2.61 10.97
C ILE A 14 6.85 2.79 12.19
N GLY A 15 7.01 4.02 12.65
CA GLY A 15 7.87 4.35 13.80
C GLY A 15 9.34 3.95 13.62
N GLY A 16 9.85 3.97 12.40
CA GLY A 16 11.22 3.53 12.06
C GLY A 16 11.33 2.05 11.68
N LYS A 17 10.27 1.25 11.85
CA LYS A 17 10.27 -0.17 11.46
C LYS A 17 9.76 -0.32 10.03
N LYS A 18 10.56 -0.98 9.18
CA LYS A 18 10.24 -1.26 7.77
C LYS A 18 9.46 -2.56 7.63
N PHE A 19 8.38 -2.53 6.86
CA PHE A 19 7.56 -3.68 6.50
C PHE A 19 7.39 -3.75 4.99
N CYS A 20 7.38 -4.96 4.45
CA CYS A 20 7.04 -5.21 3.04
C CYS A 20 5.72 -5.98 2.99
N THR A 21 4.77 -5.50 2.21
CA THR A 21 3.46 -6.12 2.02
C THR A 21 2.98 -5.87 0.59
N THR A 22 1.74 -6.21 0.26
CA THR A 22 1.12 -5.92 -1.04
C THR A 22 -0.03 -4.95 -0.92
N VAL A 23 -0.35 -4.24 -2.01
CA VAL A 23 -1.56 -3.39 -2.08
C VAL A 23 -2.80 -4.16 -1.64
N ASP A 24 -2.97 -5.40 -2.10
CA ASP A 24 -4.12 -6.25 -1.76
C ASP A 24 -4.27 -6.49 -0.26
N THR A 25 -3.15 -6.67 0.44
CA THR A 25 -3.19 -6.87 1.90
C THR A 25 -3.74 -5.63 2.60
N LEU A 26 -3.46 -4.44 2.07
CA LEU A 26 -3.87 -3.15 2.63
C LEU A 26 -5.28 -2.74 2.19
N THR A 27 -5.75 -3.18 1.02
CA THR A 27 -7.02 -2.73 0.42
C THR A 27 -8.14 -3.77 0.45
N GLN A 28 -7.84 -5.06 0.30
CA GLN A 28 -8.87 -6.10 0.17
C GLN A 28 -9.33 -6.68 1.50
N ARG A 29 -8.46 -6.72 2.51
CA ARG A 29 -8.80 -7.32 3.82
C ARG A 29 -9.81 -6.49 4.61
N GLU A 30 -9.64 -5.17 4.60
CA GLU A 30 -10.48 -4.22 5.33
C GLU A 30 -10.73 -3.01 4.43
N PRO A 31 -11.69 -3.10 3.48
CA PRO A 31 -11.86 -2.11 2.41
C PRO A 31 -12.29 -0.72 2.90
N ASP A 32 -12.89 -0.64 4.09
CA ASP A 32 -13.31 0.63 4.70
C ASP A 32 -12.26 1.21 5.67
N SER A 33 -11.09 0.56 5.77
CA SER A 33 -10.00 1.05 6.61
C SER A 33 -9.33 2.29 6.01
N MET A 34 -8.68 3.07 6.87
CA MET A 34 -7.87 4.21 6.44
C MET A 34 -6.73 3.79 5.52
N LEU A 35 -6.16 2.60 5.71
CA LEU A 35 -5.14 2.04 4.83
C LEU A 35 -5.72 1.73 3.45
N ALA A 36 -6.90 1.10 3.38
CA ALA A 36 -7.56 0.86 2.11
C ALA A 36 -7.84 2.18 1.37
N ALA A 37 -8.31 3.22 2.07
CA ALA A 37 -8.49 4.54 1.48
C ALA A 37 -7.16 5.11 0.93
N MET A 38 -6.09 5.15 1.74
CA MET A 38 -4.78 5.67 1.35
C MET A 38 -4.18 4.94 0.13
N PHE A 39 -4.27 3.61 0.11
CA PHE A 39 -3.68 2.75 -0.91
C PHE A 39 -4.63 2.38 -2.05
N SER A 40 -5.86 2.93 -2.07
CA SER A 40 -6.81 2.79 -3.19
C SER A 40 -6.46 3.63 -4.43
N GLY A 41 -5.39 4.43 -4.36
CA GLY A 41 -5.00 5.38 -5.42
C GLY A 41 -5.82 6.67 -5.45
N ARG A 42 -6.72 6.88 -4.48
CA ARG A 42 -7.57 8.09 -4.38
C ARG A 42 -6.98 9.20 -3.52
N HIS A 43 -5.88 8.93 -2.81
CA HIS A 43 -5.26 9.86 -1.87
C HIS A 43 -3.75 9.97 -2.14
N THR A 44 -3.23 11.19 -2.03
CA THR A 44 -1.79 11.42 -2.05
C THR A 44 -1.19 10.94 -0.72
N VAL A 45 -0.46 9.84 -0.77
CA VAL A 45 0.30 9.34 0.38
C VAL A 45 1.66 10.03 0.40
N SER A 46 2.06 10.58 1.54
CA SER A 46 3.41 11.12 1.72
C SER A 46 4.42 9.99 1.56
N GLN A 47 5.17 10.02 0.47
CA GLN A 47 6.25 9.09 0.23
C GLN A 47 7.51 9.63 0.90
N ASP A 48 8.21 8.77 1.62
CA ASP A 48 9.56 9.09 2.08
C ASP A 48 10.45 9.23 0.84
N SER A 49 11.19 10.32 0.73
CA SER A 49 12.12 10.58 -0.38
C SER A 49 13.29 9.58 -0.40
N ASN A 50 13.49 8.84 0.70
CA ASN A 50 14.55 7.85 0.83
C ASN A 50 14.15 6.50 0.23
N ASN A 51 14.05 6.43 -1.10
CA ASN A 51 13.94 5.17 -1.84
C ASN A 51 15.32 4.49 -1.91
N GLU A 52 15.81 4.00 -0.77
CA GLU A 52 16.94 3.07 -0.66
C GLU A 52 16.47 1.62 -0.51
#